data_AF-A0A3S0ER49-F1
#
_entry.id   AF-A0A3S0ER49-F1
#
_cell.length_a   1.000
_cell.length_b   1.000
_cell.length_c   1.000
_cell.angle_alpha   90.00
_cell.angle_beta   90.00
_cell.angle_gamma   90.00
#
_symmetry.space_group_name_H-M   'P 1'
#
loop_
_entity.id
_entity.type
_entity.pdbx_description
1 polymer ?
#
loop_
_entity_poly.entity_id
_entity_poly.type
_entity_poly.pdbx_seq_one_letter_code
_entity_poly.pdbx_strand_id
1 'polypeptide(L)'
;MNRSFLVTLLLCLSLVFCVGPKSAHAQGKPIDDDALSDVWGQALFTLDNTSANGYDFSRITINADIKLNANLSGIRLGEYTNSIRNGTGADIDISKLQFGTTGTTVSVTDPYIEFVYANAADASKRQVVGMRLGFGGIQGNIGLLMNAVSGSLLINTASGAVDSKNDTLGGIRWDGTSCANSATCMALSQIGGVTAGDSSGASRDFFISVLKSAVQFPTNTATGTTPDAAQSGFWLNWRDRLTALNTTGTVPANTGKK
;
A
#
# COMPACT_ATOMS: atom_id res chain seq x y z
N MET A 1 -36.07 -43.64 -62.15
CA MET A 1 -35.68 -44.57 -61.06
C MET A 1 -34.29 -44.13 -60.62
N ASN A 2 -34.26 -43.25 -59.63
CA ASN A 2 -33.21 -42.23 -59.53
C ASN A 2 -32.01 -42.68 -58.68
N ARG A 3 -30.84 -42.57 -59.31
CA ARG A 3 -29.48 -42.88 -58.87
C ARG A 3 -28.96 -42.06 -57.67
N SER A 4 -29.83 -41.38 -56.92
CA SER A 4 -29.45 -40.52 -55.80
C SER A 4 -29.41 -41.23 -54.44
N PHE A 5 -29.91 -42.47 -54.34
CA PHE A 5 -29.92 -43.19 -53.06
C PHE A 5 -28.68 -44.07 -52.81
N LEU A 6 -27.92 -44.38 -53.87
CA LEU A 6 -26.72 -45.23 -53.77
C LEU A 6 -25.46 -44.42 -53.40
N VAL A 7 -25.45 -43.10 -53.64
CA VAL A 7 -24.30 -42.22 -53.36
C VAL A 7 -24.23 -41.82 -51.88
N THR A 8 -25.37 -41.80 -51.18
CA THR A 8 -25.43 -41.40 -49.77
C THR A 8 -24.99 -42.50 -48.80
N LEU A 9 -25.08 -43.78 -49.20
CA LEU A 9 -24.65 -44.90 -48.35
C LEU A 9 -23.13 -45.18 -48.43
N LEU A 10 -22.46 -44.75 -49.50
CA LEU A 10 -21.00 -44.91 -49.66
C LEU A 10 -20.16 -43.78 -49.04
N LEU A 11 -20.76 -42.65 -48.66
CA LEU A 11 -20.03 -41.53 -48.05
C LEU A 11 -19.84 -41.69 -46.52
N CYS A 12 -20.61 -42.57 -45.88
CA CYS A 12 -20.57 -42.76 -44.42
C CYS A 12 -19.64 -43.88 -43.95
N LEU A 13 -19.02 -44.65 -44.86
CA LEU A 13 -18.15 -45.79 -44.50
C LEU A 13 -16.64 -45.51 -44.67
N SER A 14 -16.26 -44.35 -45.21
CA SER A 14 -14.85 -43.96 -45.40
C SER A 14 -14.29 -43.03 -44.31
N LEU A 15 -15.07 -42.68 -43.28
CA LEU A 15 -14.64 -41.78 -42.21
C LEU A 15 -14.43 -42.46 -40.84
N VAL A 16 -14.32 -43.80 -40.81
CA VAL A 16 -14.18 -44.58 -39.56
C VAL A 16 -12.78 -45.21 -39.40
N PHE A 17 -11.83 -44.98 -40.30
CA PHE A 17 -10.56 -45.75 -40.31
C PHE A 17 -9.25 -44.99 -40.00
N CYS A 18 -9.26 -43.94 -39.17
CA CYS A 18 -8.02 -43.25 -38.77
C CYS A 18 -7.96 -42.80 -37.30
N VAL A 19 -8.53 -43.57 -36.37
CA VAL A 19 -8.28 -43.41 -34.93
C VAL A 19 -7.12 -44.31 -34.52
N GLY A 20 -5.89 -43.85 -34.75
CA GLY A 20 -4.70 -44.38 -34.11
C GLY A 20 -4.30 -43.47 -32.94
N PRO A 21 -3.85 -43.99 -31.79
CA PRO A 21 -3.34 -43.17 -30.70
C PRO A 21 -2.07 -42.46 -31.18
N LYS A 22 -2.15 -41.16 -31.46
CA LYS A 22 -0.96 -40.33 -31.58
C LYS A 22 -0.46 -40.08 -30.16
N SER A 23 0.56 -40.83 -29.76
CA SER A 23 1.37 -40.50 -28.59
C SER A 23 1.95 -39.10 -28.81
N ALA A 24 1.32 -38.09 -28.19
CA ALA A 24 1.89 -36.77 -28.09
C ALA A 24 3.07 -36.85 -27.12
N HIS A 25 4.24 -37.19 -27.65
CA HIS A 25 5.49 -36.94 -26.95
C HIS A 25 5.71 -35.42 -27.00
N ALA A 26 5.32 -34.73 -25.93
CA ALA A 26 5.78 -33.38 -25.68
C ALA A 26 7.28 -33.43 -25.36
N GLN A 27 8.09 -33.57 -26.41
CA GLN A 27 9.53 -33.39 -26.28
C GLN A 27 9.76 -31.90 -26.00
N GLY A 28 10.26 -31.58 -24.81
CA GLY A 28 10.64 -30.22 -24.46
C GLY A 28 11.70 -29.75 -25.45
N LYS A 29 11.31 -28.91 -26.41
CA LYS A 29 12.25 -28.23 -27.28
C LYS A 29 12.95 -27.15 -26.45
N PRO A 30 14.29 -27.12 -26.40
CA PRO A 30 15.02 -26.00 -25.84
C PRO A 30 14.55 -24.72 -26.54
N ILE A 31 14.31 -23.67 -25.77
CA ILE A 31 14.03 -22.34 -26.34
C ILE A 31 15.35 -21.82 -26.90
N ASP A 32 15.34 -21.46 -28.18
CA ASP A 32 16.48 -20.88 -28.90
C ASP A 32 16.74 -19.44 -28.42
N ASP A 33 17.97 -18.94 -28.52
CA ASP A 33 18.36 -17.63 -27.97
C ASP A 33 17.55 -16.48 -28.59
N ASP A 34 17.15 -16.61 -29.87
CA ASP A 34 16.25 -15.67 -30.54
C ASP A 34 14.86 -15.65 -29.89
N ALA A 35 14.35 -16.82 -29.47
CA ALA A 35 13.08 -16.96 -28.76
C ALA A 35 13.19 -16.61 -27.27
N LEU A 36 14.40 -16.67 -26.67
CA LEU A 36 14.69 -16.09 -25.36
C LEU A 36 14.71 -14.56 -25.41
N SER A 37 15.13 -13.94 -26.53
CA SER A 37 15.10 -12.49 -26.70
C SER A 37 13.68 -11.90 -26.74
N ASP A 38 12.70 -12.72 -27.15
CA ASP A 38 11.28 -12.38 -27.12
C ASP A 38 10.65 -12.55 -25.71
N VAL A 39 11.38 -13.14 -24.75
CA VAL A 39 10.93 -13.25 -23.35
C VAL A 39 11.28 -11.96 -22.60
N TRP A 40 10.36 -11.00 -22.64
CA TRP A 40 10.40 -9.82 -21.79
C TRP A 40 9.87 -10.17 -20.40
N GLY A 41 10.78 -10.54 -19.48
CA GLY A 41 10.46 -10.53 -18.06
C GLY A 41 10.33 -9.09 -17.56
N GLN A 42 9.17 -8.68 -17.06
CA GLN A 42 9.08 -7.43 -16.29
C GLN A 42 10.02 -7.54 -15.08
N ALA A 43 10.85 -6.52 -14.85
CA ALA A 43 11.72 -6.51 -13.68
C ALA A 43 10.86 -6.58 -12.42
N LEU A 44 11.11 -7.56 -11.55
CA LEU A 44 10.37 -7.71 -10.28
C LEU A 44 10.59 -6.50 -9.36
N PHE A 45 11.75 -5.85 -9.48
CA PHE A 45 12.11 -4.66 -8.72
C PHE A 45 12.51 -3.52 -9.66
N THR A 46 12.13 -2.31 -9.30
CA THR A 46 12.59 -1.06 -9.93
C THR A 46 13.33 -0.20 -8.92
N LEU A 47 14.40 0.45 -9.37
CA LEU A 47 15.20 1.36 -8.56
C LEU A 47 15.09 2.78 -9.12
N ASP A 48 14.49 3.67 -8.35
CA ASP A 48 14.36 5.09 -8.69
C ASP A 48 15.23 5.94 -7.78
N ASN A 49 16.04 6.81 -8.36
CA ASN A 49 16.85 7.78 -7.62
C ASN A 49 16.33 9.19 -7.89
N THR A 50 16.05 9.93 -6.82
CA THR A 50 15.58 11.32 -6.90
C THR A 50 16.40 12.17 -5.95
N SER A 51 16.73 13.40 -6.34
CA SER A 51 17.37 14.38 -5.45
C SER A 51 16.42 15.55 -5.23
N ALA A 52 16.16 15.91 -3.98
CA ALA A 52 15.29 17.03 -3.62
C ALA A 52 15.67 17.60 -2.25
N ASN A 53 15.57 18.92 -2.08
CA ASN A 53 15.76 19.61 -0.79
C ASN A 53 17.09 19.28 -0.08
N GLY A 54 18.17 19.02 -0.83
CA GLY A 54 19.48 18.65 -0.27
C GLY A 54 19.61 17.19 0.18
N TYR A 55 18.60 16.36 -0.10
CA TYR A 55 18.60 14.92 0.15
C TYR A 55 18.57 14.14 -1.17
N ASP A 56 19.17 12.95 -1.13
CA ASP A 56 19.02 11.93 -2.16
C ASP A 56 18.13 10.80 -1.65
N PHE A 57 17.24 10.33 -2.52
CA PHE A 57 16.27 9.29 -2.26
C PHE A 57 16.54 8.13 -3.20
N SER A 58 16.69 6.92 -2.65
CA SER A 58 16.81 5.69 -3.42
C SER A 58 15.64 4.78 -3.08
N ARG A 59 14.71 4.62 -4.03
CA ARG A 59 13.49 3.82 -3.88
C ARG A 59 13.64 2.50 -4.60
N ILE A 60 13.43 1.41 -3.88
CA ILE A 60 13.25 0.08 -4.43
C ILE A 60 11.76 -0.24 -4.38
N THR A 61 11.13 -0.33 -5.55
CA THR A 61 9.72 -0.70 -5.70
C THR A 61 9.62 -2.15 -6.14
N ILE A 62 8.68 -2.90 -5.58
CA ILE A 62 8.34 -4.26 -5.99
C ILE A 62 7.14 -4.15 -6.93
N ASN A 63 7.28 -4.53 -8.19
CA ASN A 63 6.21 -4.44 -9.18
C ASN A 63 5.20 -5.58 -8.97
N ALA A 64 4.38 -5.47 -7.93
CA ALA A 64 3.47 -6.52 -7.49
C ALA A 64 2.13 -5.97 -6.98
N ASP A 65 1.07 -6.68 -7.35
CA ASP A 65 -0.28 -6.51 -6.80
C ASP A 65 -0.54 -7.55 -5.70
N ILE A 66 -0.64 -7.11 -4.46
CA ILE A 66 -0.80 -7.95 -3.28
C ILE A 66 -2.21 -7.81 -2.73
N LYS A 67 -2.89 -8.93 -2.50
CA LYS A 67 -4.15 -8.98 -1.75
C LYS A 67 -3.88 -9.42 -0.31
N LEU A 68 -4.08 -8.50 0.63
CA LEU A 68 -3.83 -8.72 2.05
C LEU A 68 -5.14 -9.01 2.79
N ASN A 69 -5.16 -10.11 3.53
CA ASN A 69 -6.05 -10.27 4.67
C ASN A 69 -5.18 -10.63 5.87
N ALA A 70 -5.03 -9.70 6.81
CA ALA A 70 -4.14 -9.86 7.95
C ALA A 70 -4.67 -9.10 9.17
N ASN A 71 -4.36 -9.62 10.35
CA ASN A 71 -4.67 -8.99 11.63
C ASN A 71 -3.37 -8.70 12.38
N LEU A 72 -3.12 -7.42 12.63
CA LEU A 72 -2.03 -6.93 13.47
C LEU A 72 -2.63 -6.22 14.68
N SER A 73 -2.01 -6.38 15.84
CA SER A 73 -2.46 -5.72 17.07
C SER A 73 -1.28 -5.35 17.95
N GLY A 74 -1.40 -4.23 18.66
CA GLY A 74 -0.34 -3.75 19.55
C GLY A 74 0.90 -3.27 18.80
N ILE A 75 0.71 -2.57 17.68
CA ILE A 75 1.83 -1.94 16.97
C ILE A 75 2.25 -0.71 17.76
N ARG A 76 3.43 -0.78 18.38
CA ARG A 76 4.07 0.35 19.06
C ARG A 76 5.42 0.61 18.42
N LEU A 77 5.61 1.79 17.83
CA LEU A 77 6.85 2.21 17.17
C LEU A 77 7.34 3.53 17.77
N GLY A 78 8.65 3.67 17.92
CA GLY A 78 9.26 4.90 18.44
C GLY A 78 8.96 5.14 19.91
N GLU A 79 9.17 4.13 20.75
CA GLU A 79 9.00 4.27 22.20
C GLU A 79 10.22 4.94 22.84
N TYR A 80 9.99 6.15 23.36
CA TYR A 80 10.99 6.93 24.09
C TYR A 80 10.29 8.01 24.92
N THR A 81 10.93 8.41 26.01
CA THR A 81 10.41 9.49 26.84
C THR A 81 10.55 10.82 26.11
N ASN A 82 9.43 11.51 25.93
CA ASN A 82 9.37 12.89 25.45
C ASN A 82 8.67 13.74 26.52
N SER A 83 9.04 15.01 26.69
CA SER A 83 8.29 15.91 27.57
C SER A 83 6.95 16.35 26.96
N ILE A 84 6.85 16.31 25.64
CA ILE A 84 5.68 16.71 24.86
C ILE A 84 4.84 15.47 24.51
N ARG A 85 3.55 15.51 24.83
CA ARG A 85 2.55 14.48 24.48
C ARG A 85 3.03 13.04 24.69
N ASN A 86 3.47 12.74 25.91
CA ASN A 86 4.00 11.42 26.28
C ASN A 86 2.93 10.40 26.69
N GLY A 87 1.64 10.67 26.44
CA GLY A 87 0.53 9.85 26.95
C GLY A 87 0.66 8.36 26.62
N THR A 88 0.98 8.04 25.35
CA THR A 88 1.22 6.65 24.90
C THR A 88 2.68 6.23 25.02
N GLY A 89 3.61 7.19 25.07
CA GLY A 89 5.07 6.98 25.08
C GLY A 89 5.68 6.57 23.74
N ALA A 90 4.86 6.35 22.71
CA ALA A 90 5.27 5.89 21.39
C ALA A 90 4.86 6.89 20.30
N ASP A 91 5.67 7.00 19.26
CA ASP A 91 5.34 7.79 18.07
C ASP A 91 4.12 7.23 17.35
N ILE A 92 4.05 5.93 17.13
CA ILE A 92 2.90 5.27 16.51
C ILE A 92 2.40 4.21 17.50
N ASP A 93 1.17 4.37 17.98
CA ASP A 93 0.50 3.41 18.85
C ASP A 93 -0.86 3.02 18.25
N ILE A 94 -0.88 1.84 17.63
CA ILE A 94 -2.05 1.27 16.96
C ILE A 94 -2.46 -0.01 17.67
N SER A 95 -3.61 0.05 18.35
CA SER A 95 -4.17 -1.07 19.08
C SER A 95 -4.62 -2.20 18.14
N LYS A 96 -5.25 -1.85 17.01
CA LYS A 96 -5.73 -2.79 16.00
C LYS A 96 -5.46 -2.25 14.60
N LEU A 97 -4.81 -3.05 13.76
CA LEU A 97 -4.63 -2.80 12.33
C LEU A 97 -4.99 -4.08 11.58
N GLN A 98 -6.09 -4.08 10.84
CA GLN A 98 -6.64 -5.24 10.17
C GLN A 98 -6.84 -4.93 8.70
N PHE A 99 -6.06 -5.58 7.85
CA PHE A 99 -6.24 -5.49 6.41
C PHE A 99 -7.37 -6.42 5.99
N GLY A 100 -8.44 -5.86 5.43
CA GLY A 100 -9.63 -6.60 5.04
C GLY A 100 -10.59 -6.85 6.21
N THR A 101 -11.73 -7.44 5.88
CA THR A 101 -12.75 -7.93 6.81
C THR A 101 -12.97 -9.42 6.58
N THR A 102 -13.85 -10.05 7.36
CA THR A 102 -14.28 -11.43 7.09
C THR A 102 -14.76 -11.57 5.64
N GLY A 103 -14.00 -12.33 4.84
CA GLY A 103 -14.29 -12.58 3.42
C GLY A 103 -13.76 -11.54 2.42
N THR A 104 -13.16 -10.43 2.87
CA THR A 104 -12.60 -9.40 1.98
C THR A 104 -11.08 -9.25 2.17
N THR A 105 -10.42 -8.63 1.18
CA THR A 105 -8.99 -8.36 1.18
C THR A 105 -8.76 -6.89 0.85
N VAL A 106 -7.66 -6.32 1.33
CA VAL A 106 -7.14 -5.03 0.88
C VAL A 106 -6.16 -5.26 -0.25
N SER A 107 -6.27 -4.49 -1.32
CA SER A 107 -5.32 -4.54 -2.43
C SER A 107 -4.23 -3.50 -2.20
N VAL A 108 -2.98 -3.91 -2.36
CA VAL A 108 -1.78 -3.08 -2.26
C VAL A 108 -1.01 -3.25 -3.55
N THR A 109 -0.67 -2.15 -4.20
CA THR A 109 0.10 -2.14 -5.45
C THR A 109 1.42 -1.42 -5.21
N ASP A 110 2.47 -1.89 -5.90
CA ASP A 110 3.80 -1.29 -5.93
C ASP A 110 4.35 -0.98 -4.52
N PRO A 111 4.45 -1.98 -3.61
CA PRO A 111 5.08 -1.74 -2.33
C PRO A 111 6.55 -1.37 -2.52
N TYR A 112 7.01 -0.39 -1.76
CA TYR A 112 8.36 0.14 -1.90
C TYR A 112 9.03 0.39 -0.56
N ILE A 113 10.36 0.37 -0.59
CA ILE A 113 11.21 0.89 0.46
C ILE A 113 12.06 2.00 -0.15
N GLU A 114 12.15 3.15 0.50
CA GLU A 114 12.95 4.28 0.03
C GLU A 114 13.89 4.75 1.13
N PHE A 115 15.19 4.80 0.83
CA PHE A 115 16.23 5.29 1.71
C PHE A 115 16.50 6.76 1.45
N VAL A 116 16.78 7.51 2.51
CA VAL A 116 17.10 8.94 2.47
C VAL A 116 18.55 9.15 2.88
N TYR A 117 19.28 9.88 2.05
CA TYR A 117 20.67 10.23 2.28
C TYR A 117 20.85 11.75 2.30
N ALA A 118 21.69 12.25 3.20
CA ALA A 118 22.18 13.62 3.17
C ALA A 118 23.65 13.65 2.75
N ASN A 119 24.11 14.81 2.26
CA ASN A 119 25.48 15.04 1.75
C ASN A 119 25.88 14.08 0.63
N ALA A 120 24.93 13.68 -0.22
CA ALA A 120 25.18 12.60 -1.16
C ALA A 120 26.20 12.93 -2.28
N ALA A 121 26.44 14.22 -2.53
CA ALA A 121 27.49 14.68 -3.43
C ALA A 121 28.93 14.45 -2.90
N ASP A 122 29.09 14.24 -1.58
CA ASP A 122 30.38 13.99 -0.95
C ASP A 122 30.37 12.61 -0.29
N ALA A 123 30.96 11.62 -0.97
CA ALA A 123 31.00 10.23 -0.51
C ALA A 123 31.61 10.07 0.90
N SER A 124 32.50 10.98 1.32
CA SER A 124 33.13 10.94 2.64
C SER A 124 32.23 11.46 3.77
N LYS A 125 31.17 12.21 3.43
CA LYS A 125 30.22 12.80 4.38
C LYS A 125 28.79 12.27 4.21
N ARG A 126 28.58 11.36 3.26
CA ARG A 126 27.28 10.75 2.98
C ARG A 126 26.78 10.05 4.22
N GLN A 127 25.56 10.40 4.62
CA GLN A 127 24.92 9.84 5.81
C GLN A 127 23.52 9.35 5.47
N VAL A 128 23.15 8.19 6.02
CA VAL A 128 21.77 7.72 6.00
C VAL A 128 20.98 8.53 7.03
N VAL A 129 19.95 9.22 6.56
CA VAL A 129 19.04 10.02 7.38
C VAL A 129 17.90 9.17 7.89
N GLY A 130 17.48 8.19 7.10
CA GLY A 130 16.42 7.26 7.47
C GLY A 130 15.86 6.54 6.26
N MET A 131 14.67 5.98 6.43
CA MET A 131 13.97 5.26 5.37
C MET A 131 12.46 5.34 5.54
N ARG A 132 11.73 5.09 4.46
CA ARG A 132 10.28 4.88 4.48
C ARG A 132 9.88 3.60 3.76
N LEU A 133 8.80 2.99 4.22
CA LEU A 133 8.08 1.93 3.55
C LEU A 133 6.70 2.46 3.18
N GLY A 134 6.27 2.25 1.96
CA GLY A 134 4.98 2.71 1.47
C GLY A 134 4.46 1.88 0.30
N PHE A 135 3.33 2.30 -0.23
CA PHE A 135 2.65 1.63 -1.33
C PHE A 135 2.36 2.63 -2.44
N GLY A 136 2.49 2.22 -3.71
CA GLY A 136 2.02 3.04 -4.84
C GLY A 136 0.49 3.19 -4.84
N GLY A 137 -0.22 2.17 -4.36
CA GLY A 137 -1.65 2.21 -4.15
C GLY A 137 -2.10 1.28 -3.01
N ILE A 138 -3.07 1.73 -2.23
CA ILE A 138 -3.79 0.91 -1.25
C ILE A 138 -5.30 1.12 -1.39
N GLN A 139 -6.06 0.03 -1.49
CA GLN A 139 -7.51 0.07 -1.68
C GLN A 139 -8.24 -1.03 -0.90
N GLY A 140 -9.26 -0.62 -0.14
CA GLY A 140 -10.14 -1.53 0.59
C GLY A 140 -10.38 -1.09 2.03
N ASN A 141 -11.14 -1.91 2.75
CA ASN A 141 -11.52 -1.65 4.13
C ASN A 141 -10.44 -2.16 5.09
N ILE A 142 -10.03 -1.29 6.01
CA ILE A 142 -8.99 -1.53 6.99
C ILE A 142 -9.58 -1.25 8.37
N GLY A 143 -9.64 -2.28 9.22
CA GLY A 143 -9.91 -2.08 10.63
C GLY A 143 -8.73 -1.33 11.25
N LEU A 144 -8.97 -0.18 11.84
CA LEU A 144 -7.92 0.71 12.33
C LEU A 144 -8.40 1.33 13.62
N LEU A 145 -7.65 1.11 14.71
CA LEU A 145 -7.91 1.72 16.01
C LEU A 145 -6.58 2.21 16.57
N MET A 146 -6.41 3.53 16.67
CA MET A 146 -5.15 4.16 17.07
C MET A 146 -5.32 4.93 18.37
N ASN A 147 -4.30 4.87 19.22
CA ASN A 147 -4.25 5.65 20.45
C ASN A 147 -3.54 6.98 20.19
N ALA A 148 -2.45 6.96 19.42
CA ALA A 148 -1.72 8.15 18.98
C ALA A 148 -0.92 7.86 17.70
N VAL A 149 -0.68 8.89 16.90
CA VAL A 149 0.17 8.85 15.71
C VAL A 149 1.00 10.12 15.60
N SER A 150 2.32 9.96 15.44
CA SER A 150 3.22 10.96 14.90
C SER A 150 3.07 10.91 13.38
N GLY A 151 2.37 11.88 12.80
CA GLY A 151 2.03 11.77 11.40
C GLY A 151 1.19 12.89 10.79
N SER A 152 1.15 12.82 9.46
CA SER A 152 0.30 13.62 8.58
C SER A 152 -0.88 12.75 8.17
N LEU A 153 -1.99 12.88 8.88
CA LEU A 153 -3.16 12.03 8.74
C LEU A 153 -4.38 12.89 8.45
N LEU A 154 -5.15 12.50 7.42
CA LEU A 154 -6.45 13.07 7.12
C LEU A 154 -7.45 11.94 6.91
N ILE A 155 -8.48 11.85 7.74
CA ILE A 155 -9.58 10.90 7.61
C ILE A 155 -10.88 11.68 7.45
N ASN A 156 -11.55 11.53 6.31
CA ASN A 156 -12.88 12.09 6.10
C ASN A 156 -13.93 11.31 6.90
N THR A 157 -14.88 12.01 7.52
CA THR A 157 -16.00 11.42 8.25
C THR A 157 -17.31 12.03 7.76
N ALA A 158 -18.45 11.45 8.17
CA ALA A 158 -19.75 12.03 7.81
C ALA A 158 -19.98 13.44 8.42
N SER A 159 -19.28 13.76 9.50
CA SER A 159 -19.42 15.03 10.25
C SER A 159 -18.27 16.02 10.01
N GLY A 160 -17.33 15.71 9.11
CA GLY A 160 -16.17 16.56 8.84
C GLY A 160 -14.93 15.73 8.52
N ALA A 161 -13.81 16.06 9.16
CA ALA A 161 -12.57 15.32 8.99
C ALA A 161 -11.74 15.32 10.28
N VAL A 162 -11.00 14.23 10.48
CA VAL A 162 -9.94 14.12 11.47
C VAL A 162 -8.63 14.43 10.77
N ASP A 163 -8.11 15.63 10.98
CA ASP A 163 -6.94 16.16 10.27
C ASP A 163 -5.84 16.63 11.22
N SER A 164 -4.66 16.03 11.13
CA SER A 164 -3.49 16.40 11.93
C SER A 164 -2.78 17.68 11.46
N LYS A 165 -3.10 18.22 10.28
CA LYS A 165 -2.39 19.38 9.68
C LYS A 165 -2.45 20.64 10.55
N ASN A 166 -3.56 20.81 11.26
CA ASN A 166 -3.80 21.98 12.12
C ASN A 166 -3.38 21.74 13.57
N ASP A 167 -2.72 20.61 13.84
CA ASP A 167 -2.16 20.35 15.14
C ASP A 167 -1.02 21.34 15.46
N THR A 168 -1.06 21.95 16.64
CA THR A 168 -0.10 22.97 17.05
C THR A 168 1.32 22.45 17.24
N LEU A 169 1.47 21.13 17.38
CA LEU A 169 2.75 20.44 17.51
C LEU A 169 3.12 19.70 16.21
N GLY A 170 2.47 20.07 15.10
CA GLY A 170 2.79 19.58 13.77
C GLY A 170 2.46 18.10 13.56
N GLY A 171 1.61 17.48 14.38
CA GLY A 171 1.20 16.09 14.25
C GLY A 171 2.02 15.10 15.06
N ILE A 172 2.91 15.56 15.95
CA ILE A 172 3.70 14.67 16.84
C ILE A 172 2.80 14.05 17.91
N ARG A 173 2.83 12.70 17.99
CA ARG A 173 2.08 11.86 18.95
C ARG A 173 0.64 12.35 19.14
N TRP A 174 -0.01 12.65 18.02
CA TRP A 174 -1.33 13.24 17.98
C TRP A 174 -2.41 12.16 18.17
N ASP A 175 -3.40 12.43 19.01
CA ASP A 175 -4.46 11.49 19.39
C ASP A 175 -5.83 11.84 18.76
N GLY A 176 -5.88 12.84 17.88
CA GLY A 176 -7.12 13.30 17.22
C GLY A 176 -7.86 14.40 17.97
N THR A 177 -7.55 14.64 19.26
CA THR A 177 -8.32 15.58 20.10
C THR A 177 -7.92 17.04 19.91
N SER A 178 -6.75 17.30 19.33
CA SER A 178 -6.28 18.65 19.01
C SER A 178 -6.58 18.97 17.55
N CYS A 179 -7.63 19.73 17.28
CA CYS A 179 -8.03 20.11 15.91
C CYS A 179 -8.52 21.57 15.84
N ALA A 180 -8.63 22.13 14.64
CA ALA A 180 -8.94 23.55 14.43
C ALA A 180 -10.27 24.00 15.04
N ASN A 181 -11.26 23.11 15.15
CA ASN A 181 -12.54 23.36 15.79
C ASN A 181 -12.82 22.29 16.84
N SER A 182 -12.68 22.65 18.12
CA SER A 182 -12.88 21.74 19.26
C SER A 182 -14.27 21.10 19.29
N ALA A 183 -15.30 21.70 18.67
CA ALA A 183 -16.64 21.13 18.60
C ALA A 183 -16.75 19.92 17.65
N THR A 184 -15.79 19.73 16.74
CA THR A 184 -15.77 18.64 15.77
C THR A 184 -14.56 17.72 15.94
N CYS A 185 -13.73 17.93 16.97
CA CYS A 185 -12.59 17.06 17.22
C CYS A 185 -13.08 15.66 17.62
N MET A 186 -12.35 14.66 17.14
CA MET A 186 -12.66 13.26 17.36
C MET A 186 -11.36 12.54 17.64
N ALA A 187 -11.34 11.79 18.74
CA ALA A 187 -10.17 11.00 19.08
C ALA A 187 -9.95 9.89 18.05
N LEU A 188 -8.70 9.55 17.76
CA LEU A 188 -8.36 8.46 16.85
C LEU A 188 -8.90 7.11 17.34
N SER A 189 -9.08 6.96 18.65
CA SER A 189 -9.71 5.79 19.28
C SER A 189 -11.20 5.67 18.97
N GLN A 190 -11.84 6.70 18.42
CA GLN A 190 -13.22 6.64 17.95
C GLN A 190 -13.29 6.22 16.48
N ILE A 191 -12.20 6.26 15.72
CA ILE A 191 -12.18 5.69 14.37
C ILE A 191 -12.05 4.17 14.53
N GLY A 192 -13.11 3.44 14.17
CA GLY A 192 -13.10 1.98 14.19
C GLY A 192 -12.54 1.35 12.91
N GLY A 193 -12.18 2.15 11.93
CA GLY A 193 -11.61 1.69 10.67
C GLY A 193 -11.75 2.73 9.58
N VAL A 194 -11.11 2.44 8.46
CA VAL A 194 -11.03 3.33 7.31
C VAL A 194 -11.20 2.55 6.02
N THR A 195 -11.84 3.17 5.04
CA THR A 195 -11.78 2.78 3.63
C THR A 195 -10.66 3.55 2.97
N ALA A 196 -9.68 2.83 2.45
CA ALA A 196 -8.63 3.38 1.61
C ALA A 196 -9.06 3.38 0.14
N GLY A 197 -8.87 4.49 -0.54
CA GLY A 197 -9.33 4.71 -1.91
C GLY A 197 -10.80 5.10 -2.00
N ASP A 198 -11.22 5.47 -3.20
CA ASP A 198 -12.59 5.87 -3.54
C ASP A 198 -12.94 5.45 -4.98
N SER A 199 -14.01 6.00 -5.54
CA SER A 199 -14.42 5.75 -6.94
C SER A 199 -13.40 6.22 -7.98
N SER A 200 -12.50 7.12 -7.60
CA SER A 200 -11.41 7.64 -8.44
C SER A 200 -10.13 6.82 -8.32
N GLY A 201 -10.14 5.74 -7.53
CA GLY A 201 -9.07 4.74 -7.43
C GLY A 201 -8.49 4.60 -6.02
N ALA A 202 -7.37 3.87 -5.93
CA ALA A 202 -6.65 3.65 -4.68
C ALA A 202 -6.17 4.95 -4.01
N SER A 203 -5.94 4.88 -2.70
CA SER A 203 -5.16 5.87 -1.94
C SER A 203 -3.68 5.69 -2.28
N ARG A 204 -2.94 6.77 -2.57
CA ARG A 204 -1.60 6.68 -3.20
C ARG A 204 -0.48 7.32 -2.39
N ASP A 205 -0.75 7.81 -1.18
CA ASP A 205 0.24 8.54 -0.38
C ASP A 205 0.61 7.85 0.95
N PHE A 206 0.19 6.59 1.15
CA PHE A 206 0.52 5.87 2.37
C PHE A 206 2.02 5.57 2.47
N PHE A 207 2.64 6.02 3.57
CA PHE A 207 3.95 5.51 4.00
C PHE A 207 4.16 5.63 5.51
N ILE A 208 5.06 4.81 6.05
CA ILE A 208 5.63 4.94 7.38
C ILE A 208 7.14 5.12 7.23
N SER A 209 7.71 6.11 7.90
CA SER A 209 9.15 6.38 7.89
C SER A 209 9.75 6.32 9.28
N VAL A 210 11.05 6.04 9.33
CA VAL A 210 11.90 6.21 10.51
C VAL A 210 13.06 7.13 10.14
N LEU A 211 13.20 8.24 10.86
CA LEU A 211 14.09 9.33 10.48
C LEU A 211 14.93 9.83 11.65
N LYS A 212 16.19 10.14 11.40
CA LYS A 212 17.10 10.80 12.35
C LYS A 212 16.81 12.30 12.50
N SER A 213 16.31 12.93 11.45
CA SER A 213 15.98 14.37 11.41
C SER A 213 14.74 14.57 10.55
N ALA A 214 14.12 15.75 10.63
CA ALA A 214 13.01 16.06 9.74
C ALA A 214 13.42 15.96 8.26
N VAL A 215 12.54 15.43 7.42
CA VAL A 215 12.76 15.26 5.98
C VAL A 215 11.49 15.68 5.24
N GLN A 216 11.67 16.51 4.21
CA GLN A 216 10.62 16.80 3.25
C GLN A 216 10.78 15.89 2.04
N PHE A 217 9.92 14.87 1.96
CA PHE A 217 9.93 13.91 0.86
C PHE A 217 9.54 14.58 -0.47
N PRO A 218 10.00 14.04 -1.62
CA PRO A 218 9.61 14.55 -2.93
C PRO A 218 8.10 14.51 -3.14
N THR A 219 7.61 15.42 -3.99
CA THR A 219 6.21 15.41 -4.44
C THR A 219 5.84 14.04 -4.97
N ASN A 220 4.72 13.52 -4.49
CA ASN A 220 4.17 12.28 -5.02
C ASN A 220 3.58 12.57 -6.40
N THR A 221 4.19 12.02 -7.44
CA THR A 221 3.77 12.23 -8.83
C THR A 221 2.36 11.72 -9.09
N ALA A 222 1.89 10.72 -8.33
CA ALA A 222 0.55 10.16 -8.48
C ALA A 222 -0.55 11.08 -7.94
N THR A 223 -0.29 11.79 -6.84
CA THR A 223 -1.26 12.73 -6.24
C THR A 223 -1.04 14.18 -6.68
N GLY A 224 0.16 14.51 -7.19
CA GLY A 224 0.58 15.89 -7.46
C GLY A 224 0.81 16.71 -6.19
N THR A 225 0.77 16.08 -5.01
CA THR A 225 0.90 16.77 -3.71
C THR A 225 2.25 16.50 -3.09
N THR A 226 2.83 17.55 -2.51
CA THR A 226 3.99 17.41 -1.62
C THR A 226 3.47 17.00 -0.24
N PRO A 227 3.95 15.88 0.33
CA PRO A 227 3.61 15.51 1.70
C PRO A 227 4.02 16.61 2.68
N ASP A 228 3.37 16.65 3.85
CA ASP A 228 3.88 17.48 4.95
C ASP A 228 5.24 16.91 5.43
N ALA A 229 6.10 17.78 5.96
CA ALA A 229 7.45 17.38 6.38
C ALA A 229 7.40 16.34 7.52
N ALA A 230 7.96 15.17 7.26
CA ALA A 230 8.05 14.09 8.23
C ALA A 230 9.08 14.45 9.30
N GLN A 231 8.70 14.35 10.57
CA GLN A 231 9.57 14.68 11.70
C GLN A 231 10.52 13.52 12.05
N SER A 232 11.52 13.79 12.89
CA SER A 232 12.40 12.74 13.43
C SER A 232 11.61 11.73 14.26
N GLY A 233 12.08 10.48 14.30
CA GLY A 233 11.38 9.36 14.92
C GLY A 233 10.58 8.58 13.89
N PHE A 234 9.52 7.90 14.33
CA PHE A 234 8.57 7.28 13.43
C PHE A 234 7.53 8.29 12.97
N TRP A 235 7.22 8.28 11.67
CA TRP A 235 6.25 9.17 11.06
C TRP A 235 5.32 8.39 10.14
N LEU A 236 4.02 8.62 10.21
CA LEU A 236 3.03 8.08 9.29
C LEU A 236 2.48 9.18 8.40
N ASN A 237 2.43 8.96 7.09
CA ASN A 237 1.68 9.81 6.18
C ASN A 237 0.54 9.01 5.55
N TRP A 238 -0.67 9.55 5.64
CA TRP A 238 -1.84 9.02 4.95
C TRP A 238 -2.92 10.09 4.87
N ARG A 239 -3.04 10.75 3.72
CA ARG A 239 -4.00 11.85 3.53
C ARG A 239 -4.83 11.70 2.27
N ASP A 240 -4.38 10.91 1.30
CA ASP A 240 -5.10 10.66 0.05
C ASP A 240 -6.22 9.66 0.28
N ARG A 241 -7.46 10.06 -0.04
CA ARG A 241 -8.62 9.15 -0.16
C ARG A 241 -8.80 8.20 1.01
N LEU A 242 -8.87 8.76 2.21
CA LEU A 242 -9.14 8.01 3.43
C LEU A 242 -10.45 8.46 4.04
N THR A 243 -11.38 7.52 4.24
CA THR A 243 -12.70 7.79 4.81
C THR A 243 -12.98 6.85 5.96
N ALA A 244 -13.52 7.33 7.06
CA ALA A 244 -13.86 6.50 8.21
C ALA A 244 -14.99 5.50 7.87
N LEU A 245 -14.81 4.24 8.25
CA LEU A 245 -15.85 3.22 8.20
C LEU A 245 -16.93 3.47 9.26
N ASN A 246 -16.49 3.90 10.44
CA ASN A 246 -17.34 4.33 11.53
C ASN A 246 -16.54 5.23 12.48
N THR A 247 -17.27 5.94 13.33
CA THR A 247 -16.73 6.85 14.35
C THR A 247 -17.14 6.40 15.76
N THR A 248 -17.34 5.09 15.96
CA THR A 248 -17.77 4.49 17.23
C THR A 248 -16.66 3.70 17.94
N GLY A 249 -15.45 3.68 17.37
CA GLY A 249 -14.31 2.87 17.84
C GLY A 249 -14.49 1.37 17.62
N THR A 250 -15.54 0.96 16.90
CA THR A 250 -15.84 -0.46 16.67
C THR A 250 -15.08 -0.97 15.46
N VAL A 251 -14.13 -1.88 15.70
CA VAL A 251 -13.34 -2.47 14.61
C VAL A 251 -14.12 -3.59 13.93
N PRO A 252 -14.29 -3.58 12.60
CA PRO A 252 -14.94 -4.66 11.86
C PRO A 252 -14.27 -6.01 12.13
N ALA A 253 -15.06 -7.09 12.14
CA ALA A 253 -14.49 -8.42 12.28
C ALA A 253 -13.64 -8.77 11.05
N ASN A 254 -12.44 -9.31 11.29
CA ASN A 254 -11.63 -9.92 10.28
C ASN A 254 -11.18 -11.32 10.73
N THR A 255 -11.95 -12.34 10.34
CA THR A 255 -11.66 -13.74 10.64
C THR A 255 -10.84 -14.44 9.55
N GLY A 256 -10.21 -13.68 8.66
CA GLY A 256 -9.54 -14.22 7.47
C GLY A 256 -10.51 -14.56 6.33
N LYS A 257 -9.98 -14.71 5.12
CA LYS A 257 -10.63 -15.52 4.08
C LYS A 257 -10.34 -16.99 4.40
N LYS A 258 -11.39 -17.79 4.59
CA LYS A 258 -11.27 -19.24 4.53
C LYS A 258 -10.99 -19.67 3.09
#